data_AF-A0A444UQQ7-F1
#
_entry.id   AF-A0A444UQQ7-F1
#
_cell.length_a   1.000
_cell.length_b   1.000
_cell.length_c   1.000
_cell.angle_alpha   90.00
_cell.angle_beta   90.00
_cell.angle_gamma   90.00
#
_symmetry.space_group_name_H-M   'P 1'
#
loop_
_entity.id
_entity.type
_entity.pdbx_description
1 polymer ?
#
loop_
_entity_poly.entity_id
_entity_poly.type
_entity_poly.pdbx_seq_one_letter_code
_entity_poly.pdbx_strand_id
1 'polypeptide(L)'
;MSSLRYNEWLQDDSQLSSNPLMTPGILGTSGASVHTCVKATFHAFNKCKREGFCLQNVDKAPLAKRRKMKKTSTSTETRSSSSESSHSTSSQTPGKTSPTKMLQPDNPTNQQ
;
A
#
# COMPACT_ATOMS: atom_id res chain seq x y z
N MET A 1 5.29 -16.97 -11.24
CA MET A 1 4.13 -17.13 -12.15
C MET A 1 3.42 -18.48 -12.02
N SER A 2 3.99 -19.45 -11.31
CA SER A 2 3.43 -20.79 -11.10
C SER A 2 2.10 -20.85 -10.32
N SER A 3 1.70 -19.79 -9.63
CA SER A 3 0.41 -19.77 -8.90
C SER A 3 -0.75 -19.23 -9.74
N LEU A 4 -0.48 -18.39 -10.75
CA LEU A 4 -1.53 -17.80 -11.59
C LEU A 4 -2.25 -18.86 -12.45
N ARG A 5 -1.51 -19.89 -12.88
CA ARG A 5 -2.03 -21.02 -13.67
C ARG A 5 -3.11 -21.86 -12.99
N TYR A 6 -3.25 -21.75 -11.67
CA TYR A 6 -4.26 -22.50 -10.89
C TYR A 6 -5.40 -21.60 -10.42
N ASN A 7 -5.47 -20.36 -10.91
CA ASN A 7 -6.57 -19.46 -10.58
C ASN A 7 -7.85 -19.96 -11.26
N GLU A 8 -8.91 -20.14 -10.48
CA GLU A 8 -10.22 -20.65 -10.93
C GLU A 8 -10.84 -19.80 -12.04
N TRP A 9 -10.67 -18.48 -12.01
CA TRP A 9 -11.21 -17.58 -13.04
C TRP A 9 -10.57 -17.77 -14.42
N LEU A 10 -9.39 -18.37 -14.46
CA LEU A 10 -8.61 -18.62 -15.68
C LEU A 10 -8.63 -20.10 -16.11
N GLN A 11 -9.33 -20.98 -15.38
CA GLN A 11 -9.47 -22.40 -15.79
C GLN A 11 -10.53 -22.53 -16.88
N ASP A 12 -10.31 -23.44 -17.83
CA ASP A 12 -11.23 -23.67 -18.96
C ASP A 12 -12.63 -24.14 -18.51
N ASP A 13 -12.69 -24.90 -17.42
CA ASP A 13 -13.94 -25.44 -16.87
C ASP A 13 -14.70 -24.46 -15.96
N SER A 14 -14.19 -23.23 -15.82
CA SER A 14 -14.78 -22.21 -14.95
C SER A 14 -16.07 -21.66 -15.55
N GLN A 15 -17.19 -21.82 -14.85
CA GLN A 15 -18.45 -21.20 -15.25
C GLN A 15 -18.44 -19.71 -14.90
N LEU A 16 -18.12 -18.88 -15.89
CA LEU A 16 -18.11 -17.43 -15.77
C LEU A 16 -19.47 -16.80 -16.09
N SER A 17 -19.68 -15.57 -15.63
CA SER A 17 -20.89 -14.82 -15.95
C SER A 17 -20.95 -14.44 -17.44
N SER A 18 -22.12 -14.62 -18.05
CA SER A 18 -22.43 -14.14 -19.40
C SER A 18 -22.98 -12.71 -19.42
N ASN A 19 -22.95 -11.99 -18.29
CA ASN A 19 -23.49 -10.65 -18.20
C ASN A 19 -22.65 -9.67 -19.05
N PRO A 20 -23.30 -8.83 -19.89
CA PRO A 20 -22.59 -7.83 -20.67
C PRO A 20 -21.80 -6.86 -19.78
N LEU A 21 -20.51 -6.72 -20.05
CA LEU A 21 -19.67 -5.75 -19.37
C LEU A 21 -19.88 -4.34 -19.94
N MET A 22 -19.66 -3.33 -19.11
CA MET A 22 -19.74 -1.93 -19.56
C MET A 22 -18.52 -1.47 -20.38
N THR A 23 -17.43 -2.25 -20.35
CA THR A 23 -16.16 -1.90 -21.00
C THR A 23 -16.31 -1.48 -22.46
N PRO A 24 -17.06 -2.19 -23.34
CA PRO A 24 -17.24 -1.75 -24.72
C PRO A 24 -17.89 -0.36 -24.82
N GLY A 25 -18.93 -0.09 -24.02
CA GLY A 25 -19.58 1.22 -24.01
C GLY A 25 -18.68 2.34 -23.49
N ILE A 26 -17.90 2.08 -22.44
CA ILE A 26 -16.95 3.04 -21.87
C ILE A 26 -15.79 3.33 -22.84
N LEU A 27 -15.26 2.30 -23.50
CA LEU A 27 -14.21 2.48 -24.51
C LEU A 27 -14.71 3.23 -25.74
N GLY A 28 -15.98 3.04 -26.12
CA GLY A 28 -16.61 3.81 -27.20
C GLY A 28 -16.69 5.31 -26.90
N THR A 29 -16.96 5.70 -25.65
CA THR A 29 -17.09 7.11 -25.26
C THR A 29 -15.77 7.75 -24.81
N SER A 30 -14.89 7.00 -24.16
CA SER A 30 -13.72 7.51 -23.43
C SER A 30 -12.39 6.87 -23.84
N GLY A 31 -12.34 6.15 -24.96
CA GLY A 31 -11.17 5.34 -25.37
C GLY A 31 -9.85 6.11 -25.43
N ALA A 32 -9.84 7.34 -25.93
CA ALA A 32 -8.63 8.17 -26.01
C ALA A 32 -8.07 8.53 -24.62
N SER A 33 -8.95 8.88 -23.68
CA SER A 33 -8.59 9.19 -22.30
C SER A 33 -8.09 7.95 -21.57
N VAL A 34 -8.76 6.80 -21.75
CA VAL A 34 -8.33 5.51 -21.19
C VAL A 34 -6.95 5.14 -21.71
N HIS A 35 -6.70 5.25 -23.01
CA HIS A 35 -5.40 4.95 -23.60
C HIS A 35 -4.28 5.82 -23.01
N THR A 36 -4.54 7.12 -22.86
CA THR A 36 -3.58 8.06 -22.25
C THR A 36 -3.30 7.69 -20.80
N CYS A 37 -4.34 7.37 -20.03
CA CYS A 37 -4.22 6.97 -18.63
C CYS A 37 -3.41 5.69 -18.48
N VAL A 38 -3.72 4.64 -19.25
CA VAL A 38 -2.99 3.37 -19.22
C VAL A 38 -1.51 3.57 -19.53
N LYS A 39 -1.17 4.38 -20.56
CA LYS A 39 0.22 4.74 -20.87
C LYS A 39 0.91 5.42 -19.70
N ALA A 40 0.25 6.39 -19.05
CA ALA A 40 0.78 7.06 -17.88
C ALA A 40 1.01 6.09 -16.70
N THR A 41 0.10 5.13 -16.49
CA THR A 41 0.23 4.10 -15.45
C THR A 41 1.46 3.23 -15.68
N PHE A 42 1.65 2.72 -16.90
CA PHE A 42 2.85 1.92 -17.23
C PHE A 42 4.13 2.73 -17.11
N HIS A 43 4.11 4.01 -17.52
CA HIS A 43 5.25 4.90 -17.33
C HIS A 43 5.61 5.07 -15.86
N ALA A 44 4.63 5.33 -15.00
CA ALA A 44 4.83 5.46 -13.56
C ALA A 44 5.33 4.16 -12.91
N PHE A 45 4.77 3.02 -13.28
CA PHE A 45 5.21 1.70 -12.81
C PHE A 45 6.68 1.46 -13.19
N ASN A 46 7.05 1.70 -14.44
CA ASN A 46 8.41 1.51 -14.93
C ASN A 46 9.40 2.46 -14.24
N LYS A 47 8.99 3.71 -14.02
CA LYS A 47 9.80 4.68 -13.27
C LYS A 47 10.04 4.20 -11.84
N CYS A 48 8.99 3.80 -11.12
CA CYS A 48 9.09 3.23 -9.77
C CYS A 48 9.96 1.98 -9.73
N LYS A 49 9.90 1.12 -10.75
CA LYS A 49 10.75 -0.08 -10.81
C LYS A 49 12.22 0.22 -11.03
N ARG A 50 12.55 1.29 -11.76
CA ARG A 50 13.93 1.70 -12.05
C ARG A 50 14.55 2.53 -10.92
N GLU A 51 13.80 3.52 -10.43
CA GLU A 51 14.29 4.55 -9.51
C GLU A 51 13.94 4.23 -8.04
N GLY A 52 13.07 3.24 -7.81
CA GLY A 52 12.41 3.05 -6.53
C GLY A 52 11.25 4.03 -6.34
N PHE A 53 10.61 3.98 -5.18
CA PHE A 53 9.66 5.02 -4.76
C PHE A 53 10.23 5.70 -3.52
N CYS A 54 10.26 7.02 -3.53
CA CYS A 54 10.51 7.82 -2.33
C CYS A 54 9.28 8.70 -2.10
N LEU A 55 8.76 8.66 -0.88
CA LEU A 55 7.82 9.69 -0.47
C LEU A 55 8.58 11.01 -0.38
N GLN A 56 7.86 12.12 -0.63
CA GLN A 56 8.44 13.44 -0.44
C GLN A 56 9.04 13.55 0.97
N ASN A 57 10.24 14.12 1.07
CA ASN A 57 10.84 14.40 2.37
C ASN A 57 9.95 15.43 3.09
N VAL A 58 9.43 15.05 4.26
CA VAL A 58 8.56 15.89 5.11
C VAL A 58 9.25 16.37 6.38
N ASP A 59 10.57 16.26 6.50
CA ASP A 59 11.33 16.67 7.69
C ASP A 59 11.14 18.14 8.02
N LYS A 60 10.93 18.95 6.98
CA LYS A 60 10.65 20.39 7.10
C LYS A 60 9.17 20.71 7.33
N ALA A 61 8.26 19.74 7.17
CA ALA A 61 6.83 19.96 7.33
C ALA A 61 6.51 20.36 8.80
N PRO A 62 5.61 21.34 9.03
CA PRO A 62 5.30 21.82 10.40
C PRO A 62 4.90 20.69 11.35
N LEU A 63 4.16 19.70 10.83
CA LEU A 63 3.71 18.56 11.60
C LEU A 63 4.86 17.63 12.05
N ALA A 64 5.85 17.41 11.18
CA ALA A 64 7.01 16.57 11.50
C ALA A 64 7.88 17.22 12.58
N LYS A 65 8.11 18.54 12.49
CA LYS A 65 8.81 19.33 13.54
C LYS A 65 8.10 19.21 14.88
N ARG A 66 6.78 19.39 14.92
CA ARG A 66 5.97 19.25 16.14
C ARG A 66 6.09 17.86 16.76
N ARG A 67 6.04 16.81 15.94
CA ARG A 67 6.22 15.42 16.39
C ARG A 67 7.61 15.14 16.96
N LYS A 68 8.68 15.76 16.41
CA LYS A 68 10.05 15.63 16.93
C LYS A 68 10.20 16.32 18.30
N MET A 69 9.67 17.53 18.47
CA MET A 69 9.77 18.28 19.74
C MET A 69 9.08 17.57 20.91
N LYS A 70 7.89 16.99 20.70
CA LYS A 70 7.16 16.29 21.77
C LYS A 70 7.92 15.07 22.34
N LYS A 71 8.80 14.44 21.55
CA LYS A 71 9.60 13.30 22.01
C LYS A 71 10.81 13.70 22.85
N THR A 72 11.31 14.92 22.72
CA THR A 72 12.44 15.44 23.50
C THR A 72 12.00 16.07 24.82
N SER A 73 10.74 16.46 24.97
CA SER A 73 10.23 17.19 26.15
C SER A 73 9.96 16.33 27.38
N THR A 74 10.24 15.03 27.35
CA THR A 74 10.12 14.13 28.52
C THR A 74 11.36 13.24 28.57
N SER A 75 12.52 13.85 28.76
CA SER A 75 13.76 13.15 29.11
C SER A 75 14.37 13.86 30.31
N THR A 76 14.10 13.36 31.50
CA THR A 76 15.05 13.50 32.60
C THR A 76 16.31 12.76 32.17
N GLU A 77 17.33 13.54 31.82
CA GLU A 77 18.72 13.13 31.59
C GLU A 77 19.11 11.82 32.29
N THR A 78 19.52 10.81 31.52
CA THR A 78 20.83 10.20 31.73
C THR A 78 21.22 9.28 30.55
N ARG A 79 22.38 9.62 29.96
CA ARG A 79 23.27 8.79 29.11
C ARG A 79 23.02 8.84 27.60
N SER A 80 23.72 9.79 26.99
CA SER A 80 24.12 9.81 25.59
C SER A 80 24.89 8.54 25.18
N SER A 81 24.71 8.09 23.94
CA SER A 81 25.76 7.36 23.21
C SER A 81 25.61 7.66 21.72
N SER A 82 26.58 8.41 21.22
CA SER A 82 26.91 8.53 19.80
C SER A 82 27.35 7.16 19.28
N SER A 83 26.81 6.72 18.15
CA SER A 83 27.45 5.71 17.30
C SER A 83 26.91 5.87 15.88
N GLU A 84 27.67 6.58 15.07
CA GLU A 84 27.70 6.38 13.63
C GLU A 84 27.92 4.87 13.38
N SER A 85 27.01 4.19 12.69
CA SER A 85 27.28 2.84 12.18
C SER A 85 26.81 2.76 10.73
N SER A 86 27.82 2.81 9.85
CA SER A 86 27.74 2.29 8.50
C SER A 86 27.59 0.77 8.55
N HIS A 87 26.89 0.23 7.54
CA HIS A 87 26.72 -1.18 7.19
C HIS A 87 25.70 -1.97 8.01
N SER A 88 24.65 -2.45 7.33
CA SER A 88 24.33 -3.88 7.29
C SER A 88 23.39 -4.22 6.14
N THR A 89 23.95 -4.99 5.22
CA THR A 89 23.32 -5.85 4.23
C THR A 89 22.37 -6.89 4.85
N SER A 90 21.29 -7.20 4.13
CA SER A 90 20.52 -8.47 4.03
C SER A 90 20.55 -9.47 5.20
N SER A 91 19.38 -9.85 5.72
CA SER A 91 18.82 -11.23 5.64
C SER A 91 17.46 -11.39 6.32
N GLN A 92 16.66 -12.30 5.79
CA GLN A 92 15.30 -12.68 6.18
C GLN A 92 15.26 -13.50 7.48
N THR A 93 14.23 -13.30 8.33
CA THR A 93 13.65 -14.37 9.18
C THR A 93 12.17 -14.08 9.49
N PRO A 94 11.27 -15.08 9.45
CA PRO A 94 9.83 -14.91 9.68
C PRO A 94 9.49 -15.04 11.16
N GLY A 95 8.84 -14.01 11.72
CA GLY A 95 8.52 -13.94 13.15
C GLY A 95 7.11 -13.39 13.41
N LYS A 96 6.12 -14.27 13.26
CA LYS A 96 4.86 -14.36 14.00
C LYS A 96 4.40 -13.10 14.77
N THR A 97 3.45 -12.35 14.20
CA THR A 97 2.59 -11.44 14.94
C THR A 97 1.13 -11.83 14.74
N SER A 98 0.50 -12.35 15.80
CA SER A 98 -0.93 -12.61 15.89
C SER A 98 -1.73 -11.31 15.67
N PRO A 99 -2.89 -11.32 14.99
CA PRO A 99 -3.72 -10.14 14.86
C PRO A 99 -4.41 -9.82 16.18
N THR A 100 -4.11 -8.64 16.74
CA THR A 100 -4.85 -8.01 17.83
C THR A 100 -6.32 -7.82 17.40
N LYS A 101 -7.24 -8.30 18.25
CA LYS A 101 -8.70 -8.20 18.12
C LYS A 101 -9.13 -6.78 17.73
N MET A 102 -9.82 -6.67 16.61
CA MET A 102 -10.61 -5.49 16.24
C MET A 102 -11.80 -5.36 17.19
N LEU A 103 -11.97 -4.17 17.78
CA LEU A 103 -13.21 -3.78 18.44
C LEU A 103 -14.33 -3.68 17.39
N GLN A 104 -15.37 -4.45 17.62
CA GLN A 104 -16.62 -4.47 16.87
C GLN A 104 -17.45 -3.22 17.24
N PRO A 105 -18.07 -2.51 16.30
CA PRO A 105 -19.09 -1.53 16.63
C PRO A 105 -20.42 -2.24 16.92
N ASP A 106 -20.96 -1.98 18.12
CA ASP A 106 -22.27 -2.43 18.54
C ASP A 106 -23.37 -1.86 17.65
N ASN A 107 -24.28 -2.75 17.23
CA ASN A 107 -25.44 -2.46 16.42
C ASN A 107 -26.68 -2.71 17.30
N PRO A 108 -27.46 -1.68 17.69
CA PRO A 108 -28.72 -1.95 18.38
C PRO A 108 -29.84 -2.13 17.34
N THR A 109 -30.28 -3.38 17.19
CA THR A 109 -31.63 -3.67 16.70
C THR A 109 -32.47 -4.06 17.92
N ASN A 110 -33.65 -3.44 18.08
CA ASN A 110 -34.95 -4.10 18.29
C ASN A 110 -35.92 -3.27 19.17
N GLN A 111 -36.97 -2.76 18.51
CA GLN A 111 -38.39 -2.72 18.90
C GLN A 111 -38.86 -1.95 20.14
N GLN A 112 -39.77 -0.98 19.90
CA GLN A 112 -41.22 -1.16 20.06
C GLN A 112 -41.98 -0.13 19.21
#